data_AF-A0A9E1IG80-F1
#
_entry.id   AF-A0A9E1IG80-F1
#
_cell.length_a   1.000
_cell.length_b   1.000
_cell.length_c   1.000
_cell.angle_alpha   90.00
_cell.angle_beta   90.00
_cell.angle_gamma   90.00
#
_symmetry.space_group_name_H-M   'P 1'
#
loop_
_entity.id
_entity.type
_entity.pdbx_description
1 polymer ?
#
loop_
_entity_poly.entity_id
_entity_poly.type
_entity_poly.pdbx_seq_one_letter_code
_entity_poly.pdbx_strand_id
1 'polypeptide(L)'
;MARKRKTRKVGRNDACSCGSGKKYKRCCLSKDQATKSQAPTAKPPFSYAWADDEMDILEEMSNRIVDLINAGEVDKAEQLCIELSRRWPDDIDSLDRLALVRRAQGRYEEAEELFLQAAEFARTHPGFEPASVECFLTEAAKTKALANKSEQPS
;
A
#
# COMPACT_ATOMS: atom_id res chain seq x y z
N MET A 1 -31.31 0.57 42.84
CA MET A 1 -30.37 0.10 41.81
C MET A 1 -31.07 0.03 40.45
N ALA A 2 -30.87 1.01 39.56
CA ALA A 2 -31.53 1.01 38.24
C ALA A 2 -30.74 0.14 37.25
N ARG A 3 -31.30 -1.02 36.87
CA ARG A 3 -30.71 -1.95 35.90
C ARG A 3 -30.70 -1.31 34.49
N LYS A 4 -29.52 -1.13 33.91
CA LYS A 4 -29.34 -0.81 32.47
C LYS A 4 -30.11 -1.82 31.61
N ARG A 5 -31.09 -1.35 30.83
CA ARG A 5 -31.81 -2.18 29.85
C ARG A 5 -30.88 -2.52 28.69
N LYS A 6 -30.54 -3.81 28.53
CA LYS A 6 -29.90 -4.34 27.32
C LYS A 6 -30.85 -4.11 26.14
N THR A 7 -30.43 -3.35 25.13
CA THR A 7 -31.15 -3.21 23.85
C THR A 7 -31.16 -4.57 23.14
N ARG A 8 -32.32 -5.24 23.14
CA ARG A 8 -32.51 -6.48 22.38
C ARG A 8 -32.49 -6.11 20.89
N LYS A 9 -31.58 -6.71 20.11
CA LYS A 9 -31.56 -6.59 18.65
C LYS A 9 -32.92 -7.03 18.10
N VAL A 10 -33.62 -6.16 17.39
CA VAL A 10 -34.91 -6.48 16.73
C VAL A 10 -34.65 -7.56 15.69
N GLY A 11 -35.34 -8.70 15.82
CA GLY A 11 -35.24 -9.81 14.89
C GLY A 11 -35.93 -9.52 13.56
N ARG A 12 -35.46 -10.15 12.47
CA ARG A 12 -35.94 -9.92 11.10
C ARG A 12 -37.46 -10.09 10.93
N ASN A 13 -38.09 -10.98 11.70
CA ASN A 13 -39.52 -11.27 11.63
C ASN A 13 -40.34 -10.54 12.71
N ASP A 14 -39.72 -9.80 13.62
CA ASP A 14 -40.40 -9.11 14.72
C ASP A 14 -41.21 -7.91 14.22
N ALA A 15 -42.12 -7.41 15.05
CA ALA A 15 -42.85 -6.18 14.78
C ALA A 15 -41.86 -5.00 14.64
N CYS A 16 -42.05 -4.19 13.59
CA CYS A 16 -41.17 -3.07 13.32
C CYS A 16 -41.32 -1.98 14.39
N SER A 17 -40.20 -1.49 14.92
CA SER A 17 -40.18 -0.48 15.99
C SER A 17 -40.64 0.92 15.55
N CYS A 18 -40.88 1.15 14.25
CA CYS A 18 -41.38 2.42 13.74
C CYS A 18 -42.91 2.62 13.87
N GLY A 19 -43.63 1.66 14.48
CA GLY A 19 -45.07 1.78 14.72
C GLY A 19 -45.96 1.43 13.52
N SER A 20 -45.40 0.91 12.43
CA SER A 20 -46.15 0.63 11.19
C SER A 20 -47.04 -0.62 11.23
N GLY A 21 -47.02 -1.39 12.32
CA GLY A 21 -47.76 -2.65 12.46
C GLY A 21 -47.25 -3.81 11.58
N LYS A 22 -46.23 -3.58 10.74
CA LYS A 22 -45.67 -4.58 9.81
C LYS A 22 -44.42 -5.25 10.40
N LYS A 23 -44.06 -6.44 9.90
CA LYS A 23 -42.81 -7.14 10.27
C LYS A 23 -41.58 -6.32 9.83
N TYR A 24 -40.53 -6.28 10.65
CA TYR A 24 -39.33 -5.46 10.45
C TYR A 24 -38.70 -5.65 9.05
N LYS A 25 -38.61 -6.90 8.55
CA LYS A 25 -38.11 -7.20 7.19
C LYS A 25 -38.90 -6.61 6.02
N ARG A 26 -40.15 -6.21 6.23
CA ARG A 26 -41.01 -5.61 5.22
C ARG A 26 -41.22 -4.11 5.43
N CYS A 27 -40.50 -3.50 6.37
CA CYS A 27 -40.66 -2.09 6.72
C CYS A 27 -39.32 -1.37 6.78
N CYS A 28 -38.63 -1.41 7.93
CA CYS A 28 -37.40 -0.64 8.11
C CYS A 28 -36.13 -1.43 7.77
N LEU A 29 -36.17 -2.76 7.64
CA LEU A 29 -34.95 -3.55 7.36
C LEU A 29 -34.21 -3.10 6.10
N SER A 30 -34.89 -2.86 4.98
CA SER A 30 -34.24 -2.40 3.75
C SER A 30 -33.64 -1.00 3.90
N LYS A 31 -34.26 -0.14 4.73
CA LYS A 31 -33.76 1.21 5.04
C LYS A 31 -32.56 1.15 5.99
N ASP A 32 -32.61 0.31 7.02
CA ASP A 32 -31.52 0.04 7.96
C ASP A 32 -30.34 -0.70 7.32
N GLN A 33 -30.59 -1.54 6.30
CA GLN A 33 -29.54 -2.15 5.49
C GLN A 33 -28.88 -1.12 4.60
N ALA A 34 -29.66 -0.25 3.94
CA ALA A 34 -29.12 0.84 3.12
C ALA A 34 -28.23 1.80 3.94
N THR A 35 -28.56 2.05 5.22
CA THR A 35 -27.74 2.92 6.09
C THR A 35 -26.55 2.20 6.72
N LYS A 36 -26.61 0.88 6.97
CA LYS A 36 -25.44 0.11 7.43
C LYS A 36 -24.40 -0.14 6.34
N SER A 37 -24.80 -0.07 5.08
CA SER A 37 -23.90 -0.16 3.92
C SER A 37 -23.27 1.18 3.53
N GLN A 38 -23.53 2.25 4.29
CA GLN A 38 -22.91 3.56 4.10
C GLN A 38 -22.44 4.11 5.46
N ALA A 39 -21.44 3.47 6.04
CA ALA A 39 -20.53 4.25 6.88
C ALA A 39 -19.76 5.20 5.92
N PRO A 40 -19.74 6.52 6.15
CA PRO A 40 -18.71 7.34 5.54
C PRO A 40 -17.40 6.90 6.20
N THR A 41 -16.66 6.00 5.55
CA THR A 41 -15.27 5.75 5.92
C THR A 41 -14.56 7.08 5.70
N ALA A 42 -14.31 7.79 6.80
CA ALA A 42 -13.40 8.92 6.79
C ALA A 42 -12.11 8.43 6.14
N LYS A 43 -11.79 9.01 4.98
CA LYS A 43 -10.61 8.63 4.19
C LYS A 43 -9.37 8.77 5.09
N PRO A 44 -8.54 7.73 5.27
CA PRO A 44 -7.21 7.90 5.85
C PRO A 44 -6.35 8.81 4.95
N PRO A 45 -5.28 9.43 5.47
CA PRO A 45 -4.49 10.44 4.76
C PRO A 45 -3.74 9.92 3.52
N PHE A 46 -3.84 8.63 3.21
CA PHE A 46 -3.53 8.07 1.90
C PHE A 46 -4.80 7.49 1.29
N SER A 47 -5.50 8.29 0.48
CA SER A 47 -6.54 7.73 -0.38
C SER A 47 -5.88 7.15 -1.62
N TYR A 48 -5.53 5.87 -1.59
CA TYR A 48 -5.63 5.14 -2.84
C TYR A 48 -7.14 5.05 -3.16
N ALA A 49 -7.64 5.95 -4.02
CA ALA A 49 -8.94 5.85 -4.69
C ALA A 49 -8.83 4.99 -5.96
N TRP A 50 -8.00 3.97 -5.90
CA TRP A 50 -7.71 3.05 -6.99
C TRP A 50 -8.68 1.89 -6.83
N ALA A 51 -9.12 1.32 -7.95
CA ALA A 51 -10.07 0.19 -7.91
C ALA A 51 -9.47 -0.95 -7.07
N ASP A 52 -10.31 -1.77 -6.42
CA ASP A 52 -9.85 -2.85 -5.53
C ASP A 52 -8.77 -3.75 -6.18
N ASP A 53 -8.78 -3.89 -7.52
CA ASP A 53 -7.81 -4.68 -8.29
C ASP A 53 -6.42 -4.01 -8.47
N GLU A 54 -6.28 -2.69 -8.32
CA GLU A 54 -5.02 -1.99 -8.68
C GLU A 54 -3.89 -2.18 -7.67
N MET A 55 -4.21 -2.42 -6.40
CA MET A 55 -3.21 -2.77 -5.40
C MET A 55 -2.62 -4.16 -5.66
N ASP A 56 -3.46 -5.12 -6.06
CA ASP A 56 -3.02 -6.47 -6.40
C ASP A 56 -2.10 -6.46 -7.63
N ILE A 57 -2.41 -5.63 -8.63
CA ILE A 57 -1.55 -5.46 -9.81
C ILE A 57 -0.22 -4.81 -9.42
N LEU A 58 -0.23 -3.79 -8.54
CA LEU A 58 0.99 -3.15 -8.04
C LEU A 58 1.88 -4.18 -7.32
N GLU A 59 1.31 -4.95 -6.39
CA GLU A 59 2.03 -5.99 -5.65
C GLU A 59 2.56 -7.09 -6.59
N GLU A 60 1.76 -7.56 -7.54
CA GLU A 60 2.18 -8.55 -8.52
C GLU A 60 3.36 -8.06 -9.37
N MET A 61 3.28 -6.83 -9.90
CA MET A 61 4.36 -6.23 -10.68
C MET A 61 5.61 -6.02 -9.82
N SER A 62 5.43 -5.51 -8.59
CA SER A 62 6.50 -5.29 -7.61
C SER A 62 7.24 -6.59 -7.28
N ASN A 63 6.52 -7.67 -6.99
CA ASN A 63 7.09 -8.99 -6.74
C ASN A 63 7.77 -9.57 -7.99
N ARG A 64 7.17 -9.38 -9.17
CA ARG A 64 7.73 -9.87 -10.43
C ARG A 64 9.07 -9.21 -10.77
N ILE A 65 9.26 -7.93 -10.45
CA ILE A 65 10.55 -7.23 -10.63
C ILE A 65 11.63 -7.93 -9.78
N VAL A 66 11.34 -8.24 -8.52
CA VAL A 66 12.27 -8.92 -7.62
C VAL A 66 12.63 -10.31 -8.14
N ASP A 67 11.65 -11.08 -8.63
CA ASP A 67 11.89 -12.38 -9.25
C ASP A 67 12.82 -12.29 -10.46
N LEU A 68 12.64 -11.28 -11.32
CA LEU A 68 13.49 -11.06 -12.48
C LEU A 68 14.92 -10.70 -12.09
N ILE A 69 15.11 -9.89 -11.05
CA ILE A 69 16.43 -9.60 -10.49
C ILE A 69 17.10 -10.88 -9.99
N ASN A 70 16.37 -11.70 -9.23
CA ASN A 70 16.89 -12.97 -8.70
C ASN A 70 17.22 -13.98 -9.81
N ALA A 71 16.48 -13.95 -10.92
CA ALA A 71 16.77 -14.74 -12.11
C ALA A 71 17.95 -14.20 -12.94
N GLY A 72 18.49 -13.03 -12.61
CA GLY A 72 19.53 -12.34 -13.38
C GLY A 72 19.02 -11.66 -14.66
N GLU A 73 17.71 -11.61 -14.88
CA GLU A 73 17.07 -11.00 -16.05
C GLU A 73 16.84 -9.49 -15.83
N VAL A 74 17.94 -8.78 -15.55
CA VAL A 74 17.88 -7.40 -15.06
C VAL A 74 17.32 -6.41 -16.09
N ASP A 75 17.50 -6.66 -17.39
CA ASP A 75 16.91 -5.83 -18.45
C ASP A 75 15.38 -5.89 -18.46
N LYS A 76 14.80 -7.08 -18.23
CA LYS A 76 13.34 -7.24 -18.11
C LYS A 76 12.83 -6.58 -16.84
N ALA A 77 13.60 -6.68 -15.74
CA ALA A 77 13.27 -6.01 -14.50
C ALA A 77 13.22 -4.48 -14.69
N GLU A 78 14.17 -3.90 -15.42
CA GLU A 78 14.17 -2.46 -15.74
C GLU A 78 12.95 -2.04 -16.56
N GLN A 79 12.60 -2.81 -17.60
CA GLN A 79 11.40 -2.53 -18.41
C GLN A 79 10.13 -2.55 -17.57
N LEU A 80 9.97 -3.54 -16.71
CA LEU A 80 8.80 -3.66 -15.84
C LEU A 80 8.78 -2.54 -14.79
N CYS A 81 9.93 -2.09 -14.30
CA CYS A 81 10.03 -0.96 -13.39
C CYS A 81 9.62 0.36 -14.06
N ILE A 82 9.99 0.57 -15.34
CA ILE A 82 9.53 1.74 -16.13
C ILE A 82 8.01 1.70 -16.29
N GLU A 83 7.42 0.52 -16.52
CA GLU A 83 5.97 0.36 -16.59
C GLU A 83 5.30 0.67 -15.24
N LEU A 84 5.85 0.15 -14.14
CA LEU A 84 5.41 0.42 -12.77
C LEU A 84 5.38 1.93 -12.50
N SER A 85 6.46 2.65 -12.81
CA SER A 85 6.54 4.11 -12.60
C SER A 85 5.60 4.92 -13.49
N ARG A 86 5.25 4.43 -14.69
CA ARG A 86 4.25 5.08 -15.55
C ARG A 86 2.84 4.92 -15.00
N ARG A 87 2.56 3.78 -14.39
CA ARG A 87 1.25 3.42 -13.85
C ARG A 87 1.03 4.04 -12.47
N TRP A 88 2.07 4.05 -11.63
CA TRP A 88 2.10 4.63 -10.28
C TRP A 88 3.31 5.55 -10.13
N PRO A 89 3.20 6.81 -10.61
CA PRO A 89 4.31 7.76 -10.60
C PRO A 89 4.63 8.31 -9.20
N ASP A 90 3.66 8.32 -8.30
CA ASP A 90 3.78 8.86 -6.94
C ASP A 90 3.78 7.72 -5.89
N ASP A 91 4.46 6.61 -6.19
CA ASP A 91 4.54 5.45 -5.30
C ASP A 91 5.97 5.11 -4.92
N ILE A 92 6.16 4.70 -3.66
CA ILE A 92 7.48 4.40 -3.11
C ILE A 92 8.06 3.09 -3.65
N ASP A 93 7.22 2.10 -4.00
CA ASP A 93 7.68 0.83 -4.57
C ASP A 93 8.36 1.08 -5.91
N SER A 94 7.87 2.03 -6.71
CA SER A 94 8.52 2.41 -7.97
C SER A 94 9.98 2.84 -7.78
N LEU A 95 10.26 3.66 -6.75
CA LEU A 95 11.61 4.13 -6.43
C LEU A 95 12.49 3.00 -5.86
N ASP A 96 11.94 2.23 -4.91
CA ASP A 96 12.65 1.11 -4.27
C ASP A 96 13.03 0.03 -5.29
N ARG A 97 12.07 -0.39 -6.13
CA ARG A 97 12.30 -1.41 -7.16
C ARG A 97 13.32 -0.94 -8.19
N LEU A 98 13.30 0.33 -8.57
CA LEU A 98 14.28 0.88 -9.50
C LEU A 98 15.68 0.86 -8.88
N ALA A 99 15.80 1.24 -7.59
CA ALA A 99 17.07 1.19 -6.87
C ALA A 99 17.67 -0.23 -6.85
N LEU A 100 16.82 -1.24 -6.61
CA LEU A 100 17.24 -2.65 -6.65
C LEU A 100 17.69 -3.09 -8.05
N VAL A 101 16.99 -2.67 -9.11
CA VAL A 101 17.41 -2.92 -10.50
C VAL A 101 18.77 -2.27 -10.78
N ARG A 102 18.97 -1.00 -10.41
CA ARG A 102 20.26 -0.29 -10.61
C ARG A 102 21.40 -0.98 -9.87
N ARG A 103 21.15 -1.41 -8.63
CA ARG A 103 22.10 -2.18 -7.82
C ARG A 103 22.45 -3.52 -8.49
N ALA A 104 21.48 -4.22 -9.06
CA ALA A 104 21.70 -5.46 -9.80
C ALA A 104 22.50 -5.25 -11.10
N GLN A 105 22.41 -4.07 -11.72
CA GLN A 105 23.22 -3.69 -12.89
C GLN A 105 24.65 -3.24 -12.53
N GLY A 106 24.98 -3.16 -11.23
CA GLY A 106 26.26 -2.61 -10.76
C GLY A 106 26.32 -1.08 -10.79
N ARG A 107 25.20 -0.40 -11.06
CA ARG A 107 25.09 1.07 -11.07
C ARG A 107 24.80 1.56 -9.66
N TYR A 108 25.79 1.38 -8.79
CA TYR A 108 25.62 1.58 -7.34
C TYR A 108 25.41 3.04 -6.95
N GLU A 109 26.00 3.99 -7.66
CA GLU A 109 25.78 5.43 -7.43
C GLU A 109 24.32 5.82 -7.71
N GLU A 110 23.80 5.47 -8.89
CA GLU A 110 22.38 5.68 -9.25
C GLU A 110 21.44 4.99 -8.24
N ALA A 111 21.79 3.79 -7.77
CA ALA A 111 21.01 3.06 -6.78
C ALA A 111 21.00 3.75 -5.41
N GLU A 112 22.13 4.31 -4.94
CA GLU A 112 22.20 5.08 -3.69
C GLU A 112 21.26 6.30 -3.77
N GLU A 113 21.31 7.05 -4.86
CA GLU A 113 20.46 8.22 -5.07
C GLU A 113 18.96 7.88 -5.00
N LEU A 114 18.55 6.77 -5.63
CA LEU A 114 17.16 6.33 -5.62
C LEU A 114 16.69 5.91 -4.21
N PHE A 115 17.53 5.23 -3.43
CA PHE A 115 17.20 4.91 -2.04
C PHE A 115 17.07 6.18 -1.17
N LEU A 116 17.91 7.20 -1.41
CA LEU A 116 17.79 8.49 -0.72
C LEU A 116 16.49 9.22 -1.11
N GLN A 117 16.09 9.15 -2.38
CA GLN A 117 14.80 9.68 -2.83
C GLN A 117 13.63 8.94 -2.18
N ALA A 118 13.68 7.61 -2.08
CA ALA A 118 12.67 6.82 -1.36
C ALA A 118 12.60 7.18 0.13
N ALA A 119 13.75 7.40 0.78
CA ALA A 119 13.81 7.85 2.17
C ALA A 119 13.17 9.24 2.35
N GLU A 120 13.45 10.18 1.45
CA GLU A 120 12.85 11.52 1.46
C GLU A 120 11.34 11.47 1.21
N PHE A 121 10.90 10.62 0.28
CA PHE A 121 9.49 10.37 0.03
C PHE A 121 8.81 9.87 1.31
N ALA A 122 9.32 8.79 1.92
CA ALA A 122 8.77 8.27 3.17
C ALA A 122 8.78 9.30 4.29
N ARG A 123 9.80 10.16 4.38
CA ARG A 123 9.89 11.22 5.41
C ARG A 123 8.84 12.31 5.24
N THR A 124 8.52 12.67 4.00
CA THR A 124 7.61 13.78 3.67
C THR A 124 6.16 13.35 3.57
N HIS A 125 5.89 12.05 3.41
CA HIS A 125 4.55 11.51 3.22
C HIS A 125 3.94 10.98 4.53
N PRO A 126 2.71 11.38 4.89
CA PRO A 126 2.06 10.91 6.11
C PRO A 126 1.68 9.43 6.01
N GLY A 127 2.02 8.61 7.01
CA GLY A 127 1.67 7.19 7.06
C GLY A 127 2.85 6.24 6.93
N PHE A 128 4.04 6.75 6.61
CA PHE A 128 5.29 6.01 6.77
C PHE A 128 5.80 6.17 8.21
N GLU A 129 6.23 5.05 8.79
CA GLU A 129 6.87 5.05 10.08
C GLU A 129 8.34 5.50 9.94
N PRO A 130 8.94 6.11 10.98
CA PRO A 130 10.36 6.47 10.96
C PRO A 130 11.29 5.29 10.62
N ALA A 131 10.91 4.08 11.02
CA ALA A 131 11.62 2.85 10.69
C ALA A 131 11.70 2.58 9.17
N SER A 132 10.70 2.98 8.39
CA SER A 132 10.73 2.87 6.92
C SER A 132 11.79 3.78 6.32
N VAL A 133 11.92 5.01 6.84
CA VAL A 133 12.97 5.95 6.42
C VAL A 133 14.36 5.36 6.74
N GLU A 134 14.54 4.83 7.95
CA GLU A 134 15.80 4.18 8.36
C GLU A 134 16.15 2.96 7.48
N CYS A 135 15.15 2.20 7.05
CA CYS A 135 15.35 1.07 6.14
C CYS A 135 15.98 1.51 4.81
N PHE A 136 15.42 2.54 4.17
CA PHE A 136 15.95 3.08 2.92
C PHE A 136 17.34 3.70 3.08
N LEU A 137 17.58 4.44 4.17
CA LEU A 137 18.91 4.99 4.47
C LEU A 137 19.95 3.88 4.69
N THR A 138 19.55 2.78 5.32
CA THR A 138 20.42 1.63 5.53
C THR A 138 20.75 0.94 4.20
N GLU A 139 19.78 0.77 3.30
CA GLU A 139 20.04 0.22 1.96
C GLU A 139 20.90 1.15 1.10
N ALA A 140 20.72 2.47 1.19
CA ALA A 140 21.59 3.44 0.55
C ALA A 140 23.05 3.28 1.03
N ALA A 141 23.27 3.21 2.35
CA ALA A 141 24.59 3.01 2.93
C ALA A 141 25.25 1.68 2.52
N LYS A 142 24.47 0.59 2.47
CA LYS A 142 24.95 -0.72 1.98
C LYS A 142 25.35 -0.63 0.51
N THR A 143 24.53 0.04 -0.31
CA THR A 143 24.78 0.20 -1.75
C THR A 143 26.04 1.04 -1.99
N LYS A 144 26.22 2.12 -1.25
CA LYS A 144 27.46 2.91 -1.26
C LYS A 144 28.69 2.08 -0.92
N ALA A 145 28.58 1.21 0.09
CA ALA A 145 29.69 0.33 0.48
C ALA A 145 30.04 -0.67 -0.64
N LEU A 146 29.05 -1.13 -1.43
CA LEU A 146 29.29 -1.95 -2.61
C LEU A 146 30.00 -1.17 -3.73
N ALA A 147 29.60 0.09 -3.97
CA ALA A 147 30.27 0.98 -4.92
C ALA A 147 31.76 1.11 -4.61
N ASN A 148 32.06 1.48 -3.36
CA ASN A 148 33.44 1.65 -2.88
C ASN A 148 34.26 0.35 -2.99
N LYS A 149 33.61 -0.83 -2.91
CA LYS A 149 34.28 -2.13 -3.03
C LYS A 149 34.54 -2.52 -4.48
N SER A 150 33.66 -2.13 -5.42
CA SER A 150 33.88 -2.35 -6.85
C SER A 150 34.96 -1.46 -7.46
N GLU A 151 35.25 -0.33 -6.84
CA GLU A 151 36.24 0.65 -7.32
C GLU A 151 37.69 0.41 -6.83
N GLN A 152 37.92 -0.53 -5.91
CA GLN A 152 39.28 -0.87 -5.46
C GLN A 152 39.94 -1.77 -6.53
N PRO A 153 40.97 -1.29 -7.27
CA PRO A 153 41.70 -2.15 -8.20
C PRO A 153 42.47 -3.20 -7.40
N SER A 154 42.37 -4.45 -7.85
CA SER A 154 43.01 -5.62 -7.25
C SER A 154 44.53 -5.59 -7.36
#